data_AF-A0A973SZ18-F1
#
_entry.id   AF-A0A973SZ18-F1
#
_cell.length_a   1.000
_cell.length_b   1.000
_cell.length_c   1.000
_cell.angle_alpha   90.00
_cell.angle_beta   90.00
_cell.angle_gamma   90.00
#
_symmetry.space_group_name_H-M   'P 1'
#
loop_
_entity.id
_entity.type
_entity.pdbx_description
1 polymer ?
#
loop_
_entity_poly.entity_id
_entity_poly.type
_entity_poly.pdbx_seq_one_letter_code
_entity_poly.pdbx_strand_id
1 'polypeptide(L)'
;MTRMQEAAAAEVRDATLDNLLSDTWPWDVDHVKRVILALAREKGEISANDVRDRIEQRHHWLIGPAFNSLTHSRTGLVNTGRRVPSTSPGTKGHGVSVYCAPASADDGEVAA
;
A
#
# COMPACT_ATOMS: atom_id res chain seq x y z
N MET A 1 -46.25 -1.78 -19.52
CA MET A 1 -45.20 -2.76 -19.85
C MET A 1 -43.79 -2.19 -19.74
N THR A 2 -43.59 -0.87 -19.87
CA THR A 2 -42.28 -0.18 -19.85
C THR A 2 -41.54 -0.18 -18.51
N ARG A 3 -42.23 0.07 -17.37
CA ARG A 3 -41.59 0.16 -16.05
C ARG A 3 -40.91 -1.14 -15.57
N MET A 4 -41.46 -2.30 -15.91
CA MET A 4 -40.81 -3.58 -15.56
C MET A 4 -39.52 -3.81 -16.36
N GLN A 5 -39.48 -3.36 -17.62
CA GLN A 5 -38.27 -3.46 -18.42
C GLN A 5 -37.21 -2.47 -17.96
N GLU A 6 -37.61 -1.26 -17.54
CA GLU A 6 -36.70 -0.29 -16.93
C GLU A 6 -36.11 -0.80 -15.61
N ALA A 7 -36.91 -1.45 -14.77
CA ALA A 7 -36.43 -2.04 -13.52
C ALA A 7 -35.43 -3.17 -13.77
N ALA A 8 -35.71 -4.07 -14.72
CA ALA A 8 -34.80 -5.15 -15.10
C ALA A 8 -33.48 -4.60 -15.70
N ALA A 9 -33.56 -3.55 -16.51
CA ALA A 9 -32.36 -2.90 -17.06
C ALA A 9 -31.51 -2.23 -15.97
N ALA A 10 -32.15 -1.63 -14.94
CA ALA A 10 -31.45 -1.05 -13.80
C ALA A 10 -30.73 -2.13 -12.98
N GLU A 11 -31.37 -3.27 -12.72
CA GLU A 11 -30.78 -4.39 -11.98
C GLU A 11 -29.55 -4.98 -12.71
N VAL A 12 -29.64 -5.17 -14.03
CA VAL A 12 -28.51 -5.64 -14.84
C VAL A 12 -27.37 -4.64 -14.83
N ARG A 13 -27.65 -3.34 -14.91
CA ARG A 13 -26.64 -2.28 -14.81
C ARG A 13 -25.96 -2.32 -13.44
N ASP A 14 -26.74 -2.40 -12.36
CA ASP A 14 -26.23 -2.36 -11.00
C ASP A 14 -25.38 -3.61 -10.70
N ALA A 15 -25.81 -4.79 -11.16
CA ALA A 15 -25.01 -6.02 -11.09
C ALA A 15 -23.72 -5.95 -11.93
N THR A 16 -23.79 -5.34 -13.12
CA THR A 16 -22.60 -5.13 -13.95
C THR A 16 -21.62 -4.17 -13.27
N LEU A 17 -22.13 -3.11 -12.64
CA LEU A 17 -21.33 -2.17 -11.88
C LEU A 17 -20.70 -2.84 -10.65
N ASP A 18 -21.45 -3.69 -9.93
CA ASP A 18 -20.95 -4.42 -8.76
C ASP A 18 -19.84 -5.42 -9.15
N ASN A 19 -20.02 -6.15 -10.24
CA ASN A 19 -18.98 -7.02 -10.80
C ASN A 19 -17.75 -6.22 -11.25
N LEU A 20 -17.97 -5.08 -11.93
CA LEU A 20 -16.87 -4.21 -12.31
C LEU A 20 -16.16 -3.67 -11.07
N LEU A 21 -16.86 -3.23 -10.02
CA LEU A 21 -16.21 -2.77 -8.80
C LEU A 21 -15.45 -3.88 -8.08
N SER A 22 -15.95 -5.11 -8.13
CA SER A 22 -15.29 -6.29 -7.55
C SER A 22 -14.02 -6.70 -8.32
N ASP A 23 -14.06 -6.64 -9.66
CA ASP A 23 -12.90 -6.91 -10.53
C ASP A 23 -11.94 -5.73 -10.66
N THR A 24 -12.45 -4.50 -10.50
CA THR A 24 -11.74 -3.22 -10.65
C THR A 24 -11.43 -2.59 -9.29
N TRP A 25 -11.32 -3.41 -8.23
CA TRP A 25 -10.70 -3.01 -6.96
C TRP A 25 -9.17 -3.30 -6.87
N PRO A 26 -8.29 -2.88 -7.82
CA PRO A 26 -6.85 -3.05 -7.66
C PRO A 26 -6.14 -1.78 -7.13
N TRP A 27 -6.86 -0.81 -6.57
CA TRP A 27 -6.26 0.47 -6.13
C TRP A 27 -6.21 0.63 -4.61
N ASP A 28 -6.09 -0.48 -3.89
CA ASP A 28 -6.09 -0.48 -2.43
C ASP A 28 -4.72 0.01 -1.91
N VAL A 29 -4.60 1.32 -1.71
CA VAL A 29 -3.45 1.92 -1.00
C VAL A 29 -3.27 1.24 0.36
N ASP A 30 -4.34 0.81 1.02
CA ASP A 30 -4.26 0.13 2.32
C ASP A 30 -3.68 -1.27 2.19
N HIS A 31 -3.90 -1.99 1.08
CA HIS A 31 -3.17 -3.23 0.78
C HIS A 31 -1.67 -2.98 0.70
N VAL A 32 -1.25 -1.95 -0.06
CA VAL A 32 0.17 -1.59 -0.16
C VAL A 32 0.74 -1.17 1.20
N LYS A 33 -0.01 -0.41 2.01
CA LYS A 33 0.39 -0.06 3.39
C LYS A 33 0.57 -1.30 4.27
N ARG A 34 -0.34 -2.27 4.21
CA ARG A 34 -0.24 -3.53 4.98
C ARG A 34 1.04 -4.28 4.61
N VAL A 35 1.36 -4.37 3.31
CA VAL A 35 2.61 -4.98 2.83
C VAL A 35 3.83 -4.22 3.35
N ILE A 36 3.84 -2.89 3.25
CA ILE A 36 4.93 -2.05 3.75
C ILE A 36 5.18 -2.28 5.25
N LEU A 37 4.12 -2.25 6.07
CA LEU A 37 4.24 -2.46 7.52
C LEU A 37 4.70 -3.88 7.88
N ALA A 38 4.21 -4.90 7.16
CA ALA A 38 4.66 -6.27 7.35
C ALA A 38 6.16 -6.41 7.04
N LEU A 39 6.62 -5.84 5.92
CA LEU A 39 8.03 -5.86 5.54
C LEU A 39 8.92 -5.08 6.52
N ALA A 40 8.46 -3.94 7.01
CA ALA A 40 9.19 -3.15 8.00
C ALA A 40 9.40 -3.93 9.31
N ARG A 41 8.40 -4.72 9.72
CA ARG A 41 8.50 -5.60 10.90
C ARG A 41 9.41 -6.81 10.65
N GLU A 42 9.36 -7.40 9.46
CA GLU A 42 10.18 -8.56 9.07
C GLU A 42 11.67 -8.19 8.95
N LYS A 43 11.98 -7.07 8.30
CA LYS A 43 13.36 -6.69 7.95
C LYS A 43 14.00 -5.67 8.90
N GLY A 44 13.21 -5.00 9.75
CA GLY A 44 13.63 -3.85 10.56
C GLY A 44 13.75 -2.57 9.73
N GLU A 45 14.51 -2.61 8.63
CA GLU A 45 14.70 -1.49 7.69
C GLU A 45 14.18 -1.83 6.29
N ILE A 46 13.46 -0.90 5.66
CA ILE A 46 12.91 -1.07 4.31
C ILE A 46 12.98 0.22 3.49
N SER A 47 13.00 0.06 2.17
CA SER A 47 12.91 1.13 1.18
C SER A 47 11.80 0.88 0.17
N ALA A 48 11.54 1.87 -0.69
CA ALA A 48 10.62 1.68 -1.82
C ALA A 48 11.07 0.57 -2.80
N ASN A 49 12.34 0.18 -2.80
CA ASN A 49 12.83 -0.93 -3.63
C ASN A 49 12.33 -2.27 -3.09
N ASP A 50 12.42 -2.49 -1.77
CA ASP A 50 11.99 -3.74 -1.12
C ASP A 50 10.52 -4.07 -1.36
N VAL A 51 9.69 -3.04 -1.50
CA VAL A 51 8.25 -3.19 -1.73
C VAL A 51 7.95 -3.57 -3.19
N ARG A 52 8.72 -3.05 -4.15
CA ARG A 52 8.54 -3.37 -5.59
C ARG A 52 8.71 -4.86 -5.86
N ASP A 53 9.61 -5.51 -5.13
CA ASP A 53 9.89 -6.94 -5.25
C ASP A 53 8.81 -7.82 -4.61
N ARG A 54 7.86 -7.22 -3.87
CA ARG A 54 6.86 -7.93 -3.07
C ARG A 54 5.42 -7.67 -3.50
N ILE A 55 5.20 -6.72 -4.42
CA ILE A 55 3.87 -6.42 -4.96
C ILE A 55 3.87 -6.45 -6.49
N GLU A 56 2.72 -6.76 -7.06
CA GLU A 56 2.53 -6.75 -8.51
C GLU A 56 2.83 -5.37 -9.13
N GLN A 57 3.38 -5.38 -10.34
CA GLN A 57 3.80 -4.17 -11.05
C GLN A 57 2.66 -3.14 -11.20
N ARG A 58 1.41 -3.59 -11.37
CA ARG A 58 0.22 -2.71 -11.45
C ARG A 58 0.02 -1.83 -10.21
N HIS A 59 0.58 -2.20 -9.05
CA HIS A 59 0.50 -1.46 -7.79
C HIS A 59 1.73 -0.57 -7.52
N HIS A 60 2.77 -0.60 -8.37
CA HIS A 60 4.03 0.11 -8.10
C HIS A 60 3.87 1.63 -7.95
N TRP A 61 2.90 2.23 -8.66
CA TRP A 61 2.62 3.66 -8.56
C TRP A 61 2.00 4.05 -7.20
N LEU A 62 1.40 3.11 -6.47
CA LEU A 62 0.82 3.32 -5.13
C LEU A 62 1.88 3.32 -4.02
N ILE A 63 3.11 2.86 -4.30
CA ILE A 63 4.19 2.78 -3.30
C ILE A 63 4.49 4.16 -2.71
N GLY A 64 4.67 5.18 -3.56
CA GLY A 64 4.94 6.55 -3.12
C GLY A 64 3.84 7.12 -2.21
N PRO A 65 2.57 7.12 -2.66
CA PRO A 65 1.42 7.50 -1.83
C PRO A 65 1.32 6.71 -0.51
N ALA A 66 1.58 5.40 -0.52
CA ALA A 66 1.50 4.57 0.68
C ALA A 66 2.60 4.93 1.70
N PHE A 67 3.85 5.09 1.26
CA PHE A 67 4.94 5.60 2.12
C PHE A 67 4.60 6.97 2.68
N ASN A 68 4.17 7.91 1.83
CA ASN A 68 3.80 9.26 2.24
C ASN A 68 2.70 9.25 3.31
N SER A 69 1.67 8.45 3.12
CA SER A 69 0.57 8.31 4.09
C SER A 69 1.06 7.71 5.42
N LEU A 70 1.92 6.70 5.38
CA LEU A 70 2.45 6.07 6.59
C LEU A 70 3.36 7.01 7.37
N THR A 71 4.22 7.79 6.70
CA THR A 71 5.14 8.71 7.37
C THR A 71 4.46 9.92 8.02
N HIS A 72 3.28 10.30 7.51
CA HIS A 72 2.48 11.38 8.09
C HIS A 72 1.56 10.88 9.23
N SER A 73 1.43 9.57 9.42
CA SER A 73 0.65 8.99 10.52
C SER A 73 1.48 8.90 11.80
N ARG A 74 0.85 9.19 12.96
CA ARG A 74 1.51 9.22 14.28
C ARG A 74 2.13 7.89 14.73
N THR A 75 1.65 6.78 14.18
CA THR A 75 2.05 5.39 14.51
C THR A 75 2.61 4.66 13.30
N GLY A 76 3.05 5.39 12.28
CA GLY A 76 3.55 4.81 11.04
C GLY A 76 5.07 4.70 11.00
N LEU A 77 5.60 4.68 9.77
CA LEU A 77 7.02 4.48 9.51
C LEU A 77 7.89 5.63 10.04
N VAL A 78 9.02 5.28 10.63
CA VAL A 78 10.05 6.23 11.09
C VAL A 78 11.15 6.31 10.03
N ASN A 79 11.48 7.52 9.60
CA ASN A 79 12.57 7.75 8.65
C ASN A 79 13.93 7.59 9.35
N THR A 80 14.84 6.80 8.76
CA THR A 80 16.18 6.52 9.32
C THR A 80 17.21 7.61 9.00
N GLY A 81 16.88 8.56 8.12
CA GLY A 81 17.82 9.51 7.52
C GLY A 81 18.70 8.92 6.41
N ARG A 82 18.73 7.59 6.25
CA ARG A 82 19.50 6.92 5.20
C ARG A 82 18.73 6.92 3.87
N ARG A 83 19.48 6.86 2.77
CA ARG A 83 18.94 6.73 1.41
C ARG A 83 19.69 5.66 0.64
N VAL A 84 18.98 4.96 -0.23
CA VAL A 84 19.55 3.97 -1.17
C VAL A 84 19.18 4.36 -2.60
N PRO A 85 19.98 4.02 -3.62
CA PRO A 85 19.62 4.29 -5.02
C PRO A 85 18.32 3.58 -5.40
N SER A 86 17.40 4.27 -6.06
CA SER A 86 16.17 3.67 -6.56
C SER A 86 16.44 2.67 -7.69
N THR A 87 15.79 1.51 -7.63
CA THR A 87 15.82 0.48 -8.68
C THR A 87 14.82 0.72 -9.81
N SER A 88 13.94 1.74 -9.69
CA SER A 88 12.97 2.05 -10.74
C SER A 88 13.63 2.70 -11.97
N PRO A 89 13.39 2.20 -13.20
CA PRO A 89 14.06 2.69 -14.41
C PRO A 89 13.90 4.20 -14.65
N GLY A 90 12.70 4.76 -14.39
CA GLY A 90 12.42 6.18 -14.62
C GLY A 90 13.15 7.13 -13.67
N THR A 91 13.69 6.59 -12.57
CA THR A 91 14.34 7.39 -11.53
C THR A 91 15.84 7.53 -11.73
N LYS A 92 16.49 6.87 -12.69
CA LYS A 92 17.94 7.01 -12.93
C LYS A 92 18.80 6.90 -11.65
N GLY A 93 18.39 6.07 -10.69
CA GLY A 93 19.11 5.89 -9.42
C GLY A 93 18.93 7.01 -8.38
N HIS A 94 17.94 7.91 -8.50
CA HIS A 94 17.62 8.89 -7.45
C HIS A 94 17.45 8.21 -6.09
N GLY A 95 17.94 8.85 -5.03
CA GLY A 95 17.89 8.26 -3.69
C GLY A 95 16.47 8.10 -3.16
N VAL A 96 16.12 6.92 -2.66
CA VAL A 96 14.89 6.64 -1.90
C VAL A 96 15.22 6.50 -0.43
N SER A 97 14.37 7.02 0.44
CA SER A 97 14.57 6.95 1.89
C SER A 97 14.38 5.53 2.42
N VAL A 98 15.13 5.21 3.48
CA VAL A 98 15.01 3.98 4.26
C VAL A 98 14.21 4.28 5.52
N TYR A 99 13.30 3.39 5.87
CA TYR A 99 12.37 3.52 6.98
C TYR A 99 12.39 2.29 7.87
N CYS A 100 12.05 2.48 9.14
CA CYS A 100 11.80 1.40 10.10
C CYS A 100 10.34 1.40 10.57
N ALA A 101 9.89 0.25 11.06
CA ALA A 101 8.69 0.20 11.88
C ALA A 101 8.89 1.09 13.14
N PRO A 102 7.82 1.71 13.65
CA PRO A 102 7.91 2.37 14.95
C PRO A 102 8.22 1.31 16.01
N ALA A 103 8.96 1.70 17.06
CA ALA A 103 9.16 0.83 18.21
C ALA A 103 7.79 0.35 18.70
N SER A 104 7.56 -0.97 18.71
CA SER A 104 6.41 -1.55 19.39
C SER A 104 6.47 -1.10 20.84
N ALA A 105 5.36 -0.58 21.37
CA ALA A 105 5.25 -0.29 22.80
C ALA A 105 5.27 -1.56 23.69
N ASP A 106 5.70 -2.70 23.14
CA ASP A 106 5.52 -4.05 23.68
C ASP A 106 6.85 -4.78 23.93
N ASP A 107 7.96 -4.03 24.04
CA ASP A 107 9.27 -4.54 24.48
C ASP A 107 9.56 -4.13 25.94
N GLY A 108 8.54 -4.15 26.80
CA GLY A 108 8.58 -3.51 28.13
C GLY A 108 7.74 -4.14 29.25
N GLU A 109 7.58 -5.46 29.32
CA GLU A 109 7.04 -6.17 30.50
C GLU A 109 7.36 -7.68 30.33
N VAL A 110 8.09 -8.45 31.16
CA VAL A 110 8.62 -8.37 32.52
C VAL A 110 9.85 -9.28 32.62
N ALA A 111 10.95 -8.75 33.12
CA ALA A 111 11.96 -9.52 33.85
C ALA A 111 11.92 -9.03 35.30
N ALA A 112 11.21 -9.77 36.15
CA ALA A 112 11.31 -9.74 37.61
C ALA A 112 10.66 -11.01 38.18
#